data_AF-A0A372R6S4-F1
#
_entry.id   AF-A0A372R6S4-F1
#
_cell.length_a   1.000
_cell.length_b   1.000
_cell.length_c   1.000
_cell.angle_alpha   90.00
_cell.angle_beta   90.00
_cell.angle_gamma   90.00
#
_symmetry.space_group_name_H-M   'P 1'
#
loop_
_entity.id
_entity.type
_entity.pdbx_description
1 polymer ?
#
loop_
_entity_poly.entity_id
_entity_poly.type
_entity_poly.pdbx_seq_one_letter_code
_entity_poly.pdbx_strand_id
1 'polypeptide(L)'
;MIWFEEYKTAWIIFPYCDRICNLLKLPDKKELKLFAVSISVPPRFDPLPLNFEPEPLILPNDDRFSVERIVKTKVFLRQTGYYSQLLQLLRTCEETIHFTCFGNEKFPDVQELLLAMKVLGAIYEESYSENISFVFVHLLFLKQLLFMRNFMDFKRLLNCKFLIFGTDLKESPEPIRFKEHLPKGGMLTVTTYTFLQEEQVSSRIMSVIDYQLKTQNAPWDYLLYVNVTDNLADISQSQNNER
;
A
#
# COMPACT_ATOMS: atom_id res chain seq x y z
N MET A 1 4.73 -6.72 32.20
CA MET A 1 5.45 -5.44 32.39
C MET A 1 6.57 -5.41 31.36
N ILE A 2 6.67 -4.35 30.56
CA ILE A 2 7.76 -4.16 29.59
C ILE A 2 8.70 -3.13 30.18
N TRP A 3 9.97 -3.49 30.35
CA TRP A 3 10.99 -2.59 30.85
C TRP A 3 12.04 -2.38 29.75
N PHE A 4 12.31 -1.12 29.46
CA PHE A 4 13.26 -0.71 28.42
C PHE A 4 14.51 -0.18 29.09
N GLU A 5 15.63 -0.87 28.90
CA GLU A 5 16.93 -0.45 29.40
C GLU A 5 17.72 0.13 28.22
N GLU A 6 18.01 1.43 28.30
CA GLU A 6 18.94 2.15 27.40
C GLU A 6 18.78 1.85 25.90
N TYR A 7 17.54 1.72 25.41
CA TYR A 7 17.18 1.61 23.98
C TYR A 7 17.85 0.47 23.18
N LYS A 8 18.55 -0.48 23.83
CA LYS A 8 19.25 -1.60 23.18
C LYS A 8 18.58 -2.95 23.46
N THR A 9 17.99 -3.10 24.64
CA THR A 9 17.38 -4.36 25.08
C THR A 9 16.03 -4.07 25.71
N ALA A 10 15.01 -4.77 25.23
CA ALA A 10 13.69 -4.77 25.83
C ALA A 10 13.50 -6.07 26.60
N TRP A 11 13.01 -5.98 27.82
CA TRP A 11 12.70 -7.13 28.65
C TRP A 11 11.19 -7.32 28.70
N ILE A 12 10.72 -8.48 28.23
CA ILE A 12 9.32 -8.88 28.37
C ILE A 12 9.22 -9.93 29.47
N ILE A 13 8.47 -9.60 30.51
CA ILE A 13 8.23 -10.49 31.64
C ILE A 13 6.96 -11.28 31.39
N PHE A 14 7.08 -12.61 31.35
CA PHE A 14 5.98 -13.54 31.21
C PHE A 14 5.76 -14.32 32.51
N PRO A 15 4.50 -14.64 32.86
CA PRO A 15 4.23 -15.73 33.79
C PRO A 15 4.60 -17.06 33.16
N TYR A 16 5.03 -18.01 33.99
CA TYR A 16 5.30 -19.36 33.52
C TYR A 16 4.04 -19.96 32.88
N CYS A 17 4.20 -20.46 31.66
CA CYS A 17 3.15 -21.09 30.89
C CYS A 17 3.79 -22.05 29.89
N ASP A 18 3.47 -23.34 29.98
CA ASP A 18 4.00 -24.40 29.12
C ASP A 18 3.89 -24.03 27.63
N ARG A 19 2.78 -23.41 27.23
CA ARG A 19 2.55 -22.96 25.85
C ARG A 19 3.57 -21.91 25.39
N ILE A 20 3.88 -20.94 26.24
CA ILE A 20 4.86 -19.87 25.92
C ILE A 20 6.28 -20.45 25.93
N CYS A 21 6.60 -21.29 26.92
CA CYS A 21 7.90 -21.95 27.02
C CYS A 21 8.19 -22.82 25.80
N ASN A 22 7.20 -23.60 25.34
CA ASN A 22 7.30 -24.40 24.12
C ASN A 22 7.47 -23.55 22.86
N LEU A 23 6.70 -22.46 22.74
CA LEU A 23 6.75 -21.57 21.57
C LEU A 23 8.11 -20.83 21.46
N LEU A 24 8.70 -20.47 22.61
CA LEU A 24 10.00 -19.81 22.69
C LEU A 24 11.19 -20.78 22.80
N LYS A 25 10.94 -22.10 22.78
CA LYS A 25 11.97 -23.16 22.95
C LYS A 25 12.82 -22.97 24.20
N LEU A 26 12.22 -22.52 25.30
CA LEU A 26 12.90 -22.33 26.57
C LEU A 26 13.08 -23.69 27.28
N PRO A 27 14.20 -23.90 28.00
CA PRO A 27 14.37 -25.11 28.80
C PRO A 27 13.25 -25.22 29.83
N ASP A 28 12.72 -26.43 30.01
CA ASP A 28 11.60 -26.67 30.93
C ASP A 28 12.05 -26.42 32.37
N LYS A 29 11.59 -25.30 32.93
CA LYS A 29 11.91 -24.85 34.29
C LYS A 29 10.62 -24.61 35.07
N LYS A 30 9.88 -25.70 35.34
CA LYS A 30 8.61 -25.75 36.09
C LYS A 30 8.61 -25.06 37.46
N GLU A 31 9.80 -24.78 38.01
CA GLU A 31 9.95 -24.10 39.30
C GLU A 31 9.89 -22.56 39.20
N LEU A 32 10.02 -21.98 37.99
CA LEU A 32 9.96 -20.54 37.80
C LEU A 32 8.51 -20.06 37.77
N LYS A 33 8.17 -19.03 38.55
CA LYS A 33 6.84 -18.37 38.50
C LYS A 33 6.75 -17.32 37.39
N LEU A 34 7.88 -16.67 37.11
CA LEU A 34 8.04 -15.62 36.13
C LEU A 34 9.38 -15.83 35.41
N PHE A 35 9.45 -15.47 34.15
CA PHE A 35 10.71 -15.37 33.42
C PHE A 35 10.74 -14.12 32.56
N ALA A 36 11.93 -13.56 32.37
CA ALA A 36 12.16 -12.40 31.53
C ALA A 36 12.86 -12.86 30.24
N VAL A 37 12.33 -12.45 29.11
CA VAL A 37 12.97 -12.66 27.80
C VAL A 37 13.56 -11.33 27.37
N SER A 38 14.88 -11.30 27.21
CA SER A 38 15.56 -10.19 26.56
C SER A 38 15.36 -10.30 25.06
N ILE A 39 14.79 -9.26 24.46
CA ILE A 39 14.75 -9.10 23.02
C ILE A 39 15.72 -7.98 22.69
N SER A 40 16.73 -8.28 21.88
CA SER A 40 17.56 -7.25 21.27
C SER A 40 16.64 -6.37 20.43
N VAL A 41 16.48 -5.12 20.86
CA VAL A 41 15.78 -4.13 20.03
C VAL A 41 16.72 -3.90 18.85
N PRO A 42 16.29 -4.08 17.60
CA PRO A 42 17.15 -3.84 16.45
C PRO A 42 17.78 -2.45 16.63
N PRO A 43 19.11 -2.30 16.46
CA PRO A 43 19.79 -1.04 16.67
C PRO A 43 19.15 -0.03 15.74
N ARG A 44 18.27 0.83 16.27
CA ARG A 44 17.62 1.82 15.44
C ARG A 44 18.46 3.08 15.48
N PHE A 45 19.18 3.21 14.37
CA PHE A 45 19.46 4.44 13.65
C PHE A 45 20.30 5.45 14.43
N ASP A 46 21.49 5.73 13.88
CA ASP A 46 22.15 7.01 14.17
C ASP A 46 21.09 8.10 14.05
N PRO A 47 20.87 8.91 15.10
CA PRO A 47 20.00 10.07 14.97
C PRO A 47 20.57 10.89 13.82
N LEU A 48 19.80 11.02 12.73
CA LEU A 48 20.13 11.97 11.68
C LEU A 48 20.48 13.29 12.37
N PRO A 49 21.60 13.94 12.00
CA PRO A 49 22.05 15.12 12.71
C PRO A 49 20.92 16.13 12.80
N LEU A 50 20.72 16.68 14.00
CA LEU A 50 19.70 17.66 14.40
C LEU A 50 19.65 18.94 13.54
N ASN A 51 20.49 19.04 12.51
CA ASN A 51 20.57 20.17 11.57
C ASN A 51 19.53 20.09 10.42
N PHE A 52 18.57 19.16 10.48
CA PHE A 52 17.39 19.23 9.64
C PHE A 52 16.43 20.28 10.26
N GLU A 53 16.58 21.55 9.86
CA GLU A 53 15.51 22.54 9.98
C GLU A 53 14.64 22.46 8.72
N PRO A 54 13.58 21.62 8.67
CA PRO A 54 12.53 21.87 7.71
C PRO A 54 11.75 23.09 8.19
N GLU A 55 11.34 23.93 7.23
CA GLU A 55 10.42 25.04 7.44
C GLU A 55 9.25 24.66 8.36
N PRO A 56 8.72 25.61 9.15
CA PRO A 56 7.62 25.36 10.06
C PRO A 56 6.39 24.88 9.29
N LEU A 57 6.21 23.56 9.27
CA LEU A 57 5.00 22.89 8.78
C LEU A 57 3.79 23.41 9.55
N ILE A 58 3.01 24.27 8.89
CA ILE A 58 1.74 24.82 9.33
C ILE A 58 0.79 23.64 9.55
N LEU A 59 0.30 23.49 10.78
CA LEU A 59 -0.62 22.43 11.13
C LEU A 59 -2.03 22.78 10.63
N PRO A 60 -2.76 21.85 9.99
CA PRO A 60 -4.20 21.98 9.88
C PRO A 60 -4.81 21.88 11.28
N ASN A 61 -5.58 22.90 11.67
CA ASN A 61 -6.46 22.85 12.84
C ASN A 61 -7.61 21.87 12.51
N ASP A 62 -7.44 20.60 12.85
CA ASP A 62 -8.48 19.60 12.62
C ASP A 62 -8.59 18.69 13.86
N ASP A 63 -9.78 18.67 14.47
CA ASP A 63 -10.09 18.30 15.86
C ASP A 63 -9.90 16.80 16.21
N ARG A 64 -9.40 15.96 15.30
CA ARG A 64 -9.30 14.50 15.52
C ARG A 64 -8.04 14.03 16.25
N PHE A 65 -6.95 14.82 16.26
CA PHE A 65 -5.69 14.41 16.88
C PHE A 65 -5.19 15.45 17.89
N SER A 66 -4.86 15.00 19.10
CA SER A 66 -4.28 15.88 20.13
C SER A 66 -2.93 16.45 19.69
N VAL A 67 -2.62 17.68 20.09
CA VAL A 67 -1.30 18.33 19.89
C VAL A 67 -0.14 17.44 20.34
N GLU A 68 -0.29 16.73 21.46
CA GLU A 68 0.73 15.81 21.96
C GLU A 68 1.05 14.67 20.97
N ARG A 69 0.01 14.06 20.37
CA ARG A 69 0.17 13.03 19.33
C ARG A 69 0.89 13.59 18.10
N ILE A 70 0.52 14.79 17.66
CA ILE A 70 1.18 15.48 16.54
C ILE A 70 2.68 15.68 16.82
N VAL A 71 3.02 16.20 18.00
CA VAL A 71 4.42 16.42 18.40
C VAL A 71 5.19 15.10 18.48
N LYS A 72 4.61 14.07 19.12
CA LYS A 72 5.21 12.73 19.19
C LYS A 72 5.47 12.14 17.81
N THR A 73 4.52 12.25 16.89
CA THR A 73 4.67 11.76 15.51
C THR A 73 5.74 12.55 14.76
N LYS A 74 5.82 13.88 14.91
CA LYS A 74 6.92 14.69 14.33
C LYS A 74 8.29 14.18 14.79
N VAL A 75 8.45 13.98 16.10
CA VAL A 75 9.69 13.47 16.70
C VAL A 75 9.99 12.06 16.18
N PHE A 76 9.00 11.17 16.17
CA PHE A 76 9.13 9.81 15.67
C PHE A 76 9.58 9.76 14.20
N LEU A 77 8.94 10.55 13.33
CA LEU A 77 9.28 10.64 11.91
C LEU A 77 10.73 11.10 11.70
N ARG A 78 11.15 12.12 12.46
CA ARG A 78 12.52 12.66 12.41
C ARG A 78 13.58 11.66 12.90
N GLN A 79 13.29 10.96 14.00
CA GLN A 79 14.27 10.10 14.67
C GLN A 79 14.39 8.72 14.04
N THR A 80 13.28 8.15 13.57
CA THR A 80 13.26 6.73 13.18
C THR A 80 13.36 6.51 11.69
N GLY A 81 13.08 7.54 10.88
CA GLY A 81 12.95 7.38 9.43
C GLY A 81 11.98 6.27 9.04
N TYR A 82 11.04 5.89 9.92
CA TYR A 82 10.17 4.72 9.70
C TYR A 82 9.35 4.86 8.41
N TYR A 83 8.97 6.10 8.11
CA TYR A 83 8.32 6.56 6.90
C TYR A 83 9.28 7.33 5.97
N SER A 84 10.56 6.97 5.93
CA SER A 84 11.57 7.62 5.08
C SER A 84 11.19 7.61 3.60
N GLN A 85 10.51 6.56 3.15
CA GLN A 85 9.94 6.48 1.80
C GLN A 85 8.84 7.52 1.56
N LEU A 86 7.98 7.81 2.55
CA LEU A 86 7.03 8.93 2.45
C LEU A 86 7.77 10.26 2.35
N LEU A 87 8.81 10.48 3.16
CA LEU A 87 9.61 11.70 3.07
C LEU A 87 10.26 11.86 1.69
N GLN A 88 10.72 10.78 1.07
CA GLN A 88 11.22 10.80 -0.31
C GLN A 88 10.11 11.12 -1.33
N LEU A 89 8.95 10.46 -1.20
CA LEU A 89 7.78 10.71 -2.07
C LEU A 89 7.31 12.17 -2.00
N LEU A 90 7.26 12.75 -0.80
CA LEU A 90 6.84 14.13 -0.59
C LEU A 90 7.88 15.12 -1.12
N ARG A 91 9.19 14.82 -1.01
CA ARG A 91 10.27 15.69 -1.52
C ARG A 91 10.29 15.81 -3.04
N THR A 92 9.73 14.83 -3.75
CA THR A 92 9.65 14.86 -5.22
C THR A 92 8.45 15.66 -5.73
N CYS A 93 7.58 16.15 -4.86
CA CYS A 93 6.41 16.92 -5.23
C CYS A 93 6.62 18.39 -4.87
N GLU A 94 6.64 19.26 -5.88
CA GLU A 94 6.64 20.71 -5.69
C GLU A 94 5.25 21.24 -5.26
N GLU A 95 4.20 20.46 -5.51
CA GLU A 95 2.81 20.78 -5.21
C GLU A 95 2.33 20.14 -3.90
N THR A 96 1.31 20.76 -3.28
CA THR A 96 0.63 20.21 -2.12
C THR A 96 0.03 18.85 -2.46
N ILE A 97 0.36 17.84 -1.65
CA ILE A 97 -0.09 16.47 -1.90
C ILE A 97 -1.49 16.25 -1.35
N HIS A 98 -2.41 15.84 -2.22
CA HIS A 98 -3.73 15.35 -1.83
C HIS A 98 -3.72 13.82 -1.86
N PHE A 99 -4.32 13.20 -0.85
CA PHE A 99 -4.34 11.75 -0.76
C PHE A 99 -5.63 11.22 -0.15
N THR A 100 -5.93 9.95 -0.45
CA THR A 100 -7.02 9.20 0.20
C THR A 100 -6.51 7.83 0.66
N CYS A 101 -7.29 7.16 1.50
CA CYS A 101 -6.93 5.86 2.07
C CYS A 101 -8.07 4.86 1.92
N PHE A 102 -7.79 3.73 1.26
CA PHE A 102 -8.68 2.57 1.21
C PHE A 102 -8.29 1.57 2.31
N GLY A 103 -9.03 1.61 3.40
CA GLY A 103 -8.85 0.74 4.56
C GLY A 103 -9.81 1.07 5.69
N ASN A 104 -9.73 0.32 6.79
CA ASN A 104 -10.53 0.60 7.98
C ASN A 104 -9.83 1.65 8.86
N GLU A 105 -10.42 2.84 9.00
CA GLU A 105 -9.87 3.93 9.83
C GLU A 105 -9.71 3.58 11.32
N LYS A 106 -10.31 2.47 11.79
CA LYS A 106 -10.11 1.96 13.15
C LYS A 106 -8.79 1.21 13.31
N PHE A 107 -8.10 0.86 12.22
CA PHE A 107 -6.83 0.14 12.30
C PHE A 107 -5.69 1.08 12.72
N PRO A 108 -4.83 0.67 13.67
CA PRO A 108 -3.70 1.49 14.12
C PRO A 108 -2.81 1.96 12.98
N ASP A 109 -2.41 1.06 12.06
CA ASP A 109 -1.59 1.36 10.90
C ASP A 109 -2.20 2.47 10.02
N VAL A 110 -3.53 2.46 9.84
CA VAL A 110 -4.25 3.48 9.07
C VAL A 110 -4.23 4.82 9.80
N GLN A 111 -4.50 4.83 11.11
CA GLN A 111 -4.47 6.06 11.91
C GLN A 111 -3.07 6.68 11.95
N GLU A 112 -2.05 5.84 12.07
CA GLU A 112 -0.64 6.27 12.04
C GLU A 112 -0.27 6.88 10.70
N LEU A 113 -0.67 6.25 9.58
CA LEU A 113 -0.45 6.79 8.25
C LEU A 113 -1.15 8.15 8.06
N LEU A 114 -2.44 8.24 8.39
CA LEU A 114 -3.22 9.47 8.26
C LEU A 114 -2.56 10.61 9.05
N LEU A 115 -2.16 10.34 10.29
CA LEU A 115 -1.48 11.32 11.14
C LEU A 115 -0.11 11.70 10.56
N ALA A 116 0.68 10.73 10.09
CA ALA A 116 1.98 10.99 9.50
C ALA A 116 1.87 11.88 8.25
N MET A 117 0.96 11.57 7.33
CA MET A 117 0.73 12.36 6.11
C MET A 117 0.26 13.79 6.43
N LYS A 118 -0.70 13.95 7.34
CA LYS A 118 -1.16 15.27 7.80
C LYS A 118 -0.03 16.08 8.45
N VAL A 119 0.79 15.44 9.30
CA VAL A 119 1.96 16.06 9.95
C VAL A 119 2.98 16.56 8.93
N LEU A 120 3.07 15.89 7.78
CA LEU A 120 3.96 16.22 6.68
C LEU A 120 3.34 17.21 5.68
N GLY A 121 2.17 17.78 5.98
CA GLY A 121 1.54 18.84 5.19
C GLY A 121 0.64 18.36 4.05
N ALA A 122 0.39 17.05 3.95
CA ALA A 122 -0.53 16.51 2.95
C ALA A 122 -2.00 16.68 3.37
N ILE A 123 -2.88 16.84 2.38
CA ILE A 123 -4.31 17.03 2.53
C ILE A 123 -5.02 15.68 2.37
N TYR A 124 -5.75 15.26 3.41
CA TYR A 124 -6.57 14.05 3.35
C TYR A 124 -7.93 14.36 2.73
N GLU A 125 -8.28 13.60 1.70
CA GLU A 125 -9.55 13.69 0.96
C GLU A 125 -10.43 12.48 1.30
N GLU A 126 -11.53 12.72 2.02
CA GLU A 126 -12.52 11.68 2.36
C GLU A 126 -13.38 11.26 1.15
N SER A 127 -13.58 12.18 0.21
CA SER A 127 -14.27 11.94 -1.05
C SER A 127 -13.33 11.97 -2.24
N TYR A 128 -13.81 11.52 -3.40
CA TYR A 128 -13.06 11.65 -4.63
C TYR A 128 -12.80 13.12 -4.97
N SER A 129 -11.58 13.39 -5.43
CA SER A 129 -11.09 14.67 -5.89
C SER A 129 -10.10 14.41 -7.03
N GLU A 130 -10.13 15.26 -8.07
CA GLU A 130 -9.24 15.15 -9.23
C GLU A 130 -7.78 15.47 -8.87
N ASN A 131 -7.55 16.12 -7.72
CA ASN A 131 -6.22 16.52 -7.26
C ASN A 131 -5.47 15.39 -6.52
N ILE A 132 -6.12 14.24 -6.27
CA ILE A 132 -5.52 13.15 -5.51
C ILE A 132 -4.30 12.59 -6.24
N SER A 133 -3.15 12.69 -5.56
CA SER A 133 -1.85 12.18 -6.02
C SER A 133 -1.58 10.77 -5.52
N PHE A 134 -2.12 10.40 -4.35
CA PHE A 134 -1.90 9.08 -3.76
C PHE A 134 -3.18 8.45 -3.23
N VAL A 135 -3.37 7.18 -3.59
CA VAL A 135 -4.36 6.29 -2.96
C VAL A 135 -3.58 5.27 -2.13
N PHE A 136 -3.63 5.39 -0.81
CA PHE A 136 -3.02 4.40 0.07
C PHE A 136 -3.97 3.22 0.27
N VAL A 137 -3.51 2.01 0.01
CA VAL A 137 -4.30 0.79 0.13
C VAL A 137 -3.75 -0.03 1.29
N HIS A 138 -4.57 -0.22 2.33
CA HIS A 138 -4.18 -1.10 3.42
C HIS A 138 -4.18 -2.56 2.91
N LEU A 139 -3.12 -3.33 3.19
CA LEU A 139 -2.92 -4.66 2.61
C LEU A 139 -4.12 -5.61 2.77
N LEU A 140 -4.83 -5.55 3.91
CA LEU A 140 -5.97 -6.40 4.20
C LEU A 140 -7.16 -6.16 3.25
N PHE A 141 -7.16 -5.02 2.55
CA PHE A 141 -8.17 -4.62 1.57
C PHE A 141 -7.69 -4.78 0.12
N LEU A 142 -6.46 -5.27 -0.11
CA LEU A 142 -5.89 -5.39 -1.45
C LEU A 142 -6.74 -6.29 -2.36
N LYS A 143 -7.24 -7.42 -1.83
CA LYS A 143 -8.14 -8.34 -2.56
C LYS A 143 -9.53 -7.75 -2.82
N GLN A 144 -9.85 -6.62 -2.22
CA GLN A 144 -11.14 -5.93 -2.32
C GLN A 144 -11.05 -4.62 -3.09
N LEU A 145 -9.93 -4.36 -3.78
CA LEU A 145 -9.68 -3.08 -4.45
C LEU A 145 -10.77 -2.70 -5.46
N LEU A 146 -11.37 -3.68 -6.15
CA LEU A 146 -12.48 -3.45 -7.08
C LEU A 146 -13.76 -2.94 -6.42
N PHE A 147 -13.90 -3.10 -5.10
CA PHE A 147 -15.02 -2.57 -4.32
C PHE A 147 -14.74 -1.15 -3.78
N MET A 148 -13.55 -0.62 -4.00
CA MET A 148 -13.25 0.77 -3.66
C MET A 148 -14.13 1.70 -4.52
N ARG A 149 -14.85 2.60 -3.85
CA ARG A 149 -15.66 3.61 -4.54
C ARG A 149 -14.76 4.50 -5.40
N ASN A 150 -15.18 4.79 -6.62
CA ASN A 150 -14.43 5.61 -7.59
C ASN A 150 -13.07 5.01 -8.00
N PHE A 151 -12.85 3.70 -7.80
CA PHE A 151 -11.61 3.02 -8.18
C PHE A 151 -11.19 3.30 -9.64
N MET A 152 -12.15 3.20 -10.56
CA MET A 152 -11.90 3.44 -11.98
C MET A 152 -11.56 4.91 -12.27
N ASP A 153 -12.12 5.84 -11.50
CA ASP A 153 -11.84 7.27 -11.68
C ASP A 153 -10.44 7.61 -11.17
N PHE A 154 -10.04 7.04 -10.02
CA PHE A 154 -8.66 7.15 -9.55
C PHE A 154 -7.64 6.60 -10.55
N LYS A 155 -7.93 5.46 -11.20
CA LYS A 155 -7.06 4.90 -12.25
C LYS A 155 -6.91 5.81 -13.48
N ARG A 156 -7.83 6.74 -13.71
CA ARG A 156 -7.78 7.67 -14.86
C ARG A 156 -6.97 8.93 -14.57
N LEU A 157 -6.67 9.22 -13.30
CA LEU A 157 -5.85 10.37 -12.92
C LEU A 157 -4.40 10.15 -13.37
N LEU A 158 -3.86 11.08 -14.14
CA LEU A 158 -2.56 10.94 -14.80
C LEU A 158 -1.38 10.78 -13.84
N ASN A 159 -1.46 11.37 -12.64
CA ASN A 159 -0.38 11.40 -11.65
C ASN A 159 -0.74 10.68 -10.35
N CYS A 160 -1.82 9.90 -10.33
CA CYS A 160 -2.25 9.20 -9.13
C CYS A 160 -1.54 7.84 -9.01
N LYS A 161 -0.93 7.59 -7.84
CA LYS A 161 -0.28 6.32 -7.52
C LYS A 161 -1.04 5.57 -6.43
N PHE A 162 -1.21 4.26 -6.63
CA PHE A 162 -1.72 3.38 -5.58
C PHE A 162 -0.55 2.81 -4.79
N LEU A 163 -0.51 3.05 -3.48
CA LEU A 163 0.59 2.64 -2.61
C LEU A 163 0.07 1.68 -1.53
N ILE A 164 0.59 0.44 -1.50
CA ILE A 164 0.20 -0.56 -0.51
C ILE A 164 0.98 -0.35 0.78
N PHE A 165 0.30 -0.43 1.92
CA PHE A 165 0.93 -0.36 3.24
C PHE A 165 0.27 -1.29 4.26
N GLY A 166 0.98 -1.52 5.38
CA GLY A 166 0.49 -2.18 6.58
C GLY A 166 1.30 -3.43 6.93
N THR A 167 0.94 -4.07 8.05
CA THR A 167 1.59 -5.29 8.54
C THR A 167 0.65 -6.50 8.51
N ASP A 168 1.06 -7.60 7.85
CA ASP A 168 0.38 -8.90 8.00
C ASP A 168 1.28 -9.89 8.70
N LEU A 169 1.15 -9.96 10.02
CA LEU A 169 1.93 -10.86 10.87
C LEU A 169 1.72 -12.35 10.52
N LYS A 170 0.70 -12.71 9.72
CA LYS A 170 0.49 -14.09 9.27
C LYS A 170 1.32 -14.44 8.05
N GLU A 171 1.46 -13.50 7.11
CA GLU A 171 2.12 -13.74 5.81
C GLU A 171 3.58 -13.25 5.81
N SER A 172 3.92 -12.20 6.56
CA SER A 172 5.27 -11.64 6.63
C SER A 172 5.54 -10.95 7.98
N PRO A 173 6.69 -11.21 8.62
CA PRO A 173 7.10 -10.45 9.81
C PRO A 173 7.49 -9.01 9.46
N GLU A 174 7.80 -8.71 8.20
CA GLU A 174 8.14 -7.37 7.76
C GLU A 174 6.92 -6.62 7.21
N PRO A 175 6.65 -5.39 7.69
CA PRO A 175 5.55 -4.58 7.19
C PRO A 175 5.78 -4.18 5.73
N ILE A 176 4.72 -4.23 4.91
CA ILE A 176 4.76 -3.68 3.56
C ILE A 176 4.70 -2.16 3.68
N ARG A 177 5.69 -1.48 3.09
CA ARG A 177 5.80 -0.02 3.10
C ARG A 177 5.75 0.51 1.68
N PHE A 178 4.65 1.21 1.37
CA PHE A 178 4.42 2.02 0.17
C PHE A 178 4.83 1.38 -1.15
N LYS A 179 4.54 0.08 -1.30
CA LYS A 179 4.80 -0.61 -2.56
C LYS A 179 3.79 -0.12 -3.59
N GLU A 180 4.27 0.37 -4.71
CA GLU A 180 3.39 0.76 -5.82
C GLU A 180 2.59 -0.44 -6.32
N HIS A 181 1.28 -0.21 -6.48
CA HIS A 181 0.32 -1.14 -7.03
C HIS A 181 -0.28 -0.52 -8.27
N LEU A 182 -0.60 -1.34 -9.27
CA LEU A 182 -1.09 -0.88 -10.58
C LEU A 182 -0.12 0.14 -11.23
N PRO A 183 1.16 -0.24 -11.44
CA PRO A 183 2.10 0.64 -12.13
C PRO A 183 1.62 0.94 -13.55
N LYS A 184 2.21 1.97 -14.17
CA LYS A 184 1.88 2.39 -15.53
C LYS A 184 1.91 1.20 -16.50
N GLY A 185 0.86 1.09 -17.30
CA GLY A 185 0.67 -0.02 -18.23
C GLY A 185 -0.75 -0.59 -18.11
N GLY A 186 -0.96 -1.75 -18.71
CA GLY A 186 -2.27 -2.36 -18.71
C GLY A 186 -2.30 -3.77 -19.26
N MET A 187 -3.46 -4.40 -19.10
CA MET A 187 -3.75 -5.67 -19.71
C MET A 187 -5.01 -5.48 -20.53
N LEU A 188 -4.95 -5.85 -21.80
CA LEU A 188 -6.05 -5.80 -22.73
C LEU A 188 -6.52 -7.22 -23.04
N THR A 189 -7.83 -7.42 -23.03
CA THR A 189 -8.46 -8.64 -23.52
C THR A 189 -9.68 -8.28 -24.34
N VAL A 190 -10.12 -9.18 -25.20
CA VAL A 190 -11.26 -8.99 -26.11
C VAL A 190 -12.23 -10.14 -25.94
N THR A 191 -13.51 -9.83 -26.09
CA THR A 191 -14.54 -10.86 -26.14
C THR A 191 -14.62 -11.46 -27.54
N THR A 192 -15.08 -12.71 -27.64
CA THR A 192 -15.33 -13.38 -28.93
C THR A 192 -16.32 -12.59 -29.79
N TYR A 193 -17.28 -11.92 -29.17
CA TYR A 193 -18.25 -11.06 -29.86
C TYR A 193 -17.59 -9.96 -30.70
N THR A 194 -16.54 -9.32 -30.19
CA THR A 194 -15.82 -8.27 -30.93
C THR A 194 -15.22 -8.81 -32.23
N PHE A 195 -14.66 -10.03 -32.22
CA PHE A 195 -14.12 -10.67 -33.42
C PHE A 195 -15.19 -11.06 -34.46
N LEU A 196 -16.43 -11.27 -34.01
CA LEU A 196 -17.54 -11.63 -34.90
C LEU A 196 -18.19 -10.42 -35.56
N GLN A 197 -18.16 -9.26 -34.88
CA GLN A 197 -18.89 -8.07 -35.32
C GLN A 197 -18.00 -7.01 -35.96
N GLU A 198 -16.72 -6.99 -35.63
CA GLU A 198 -15.80 -5.95 -36.09
C GLU A 198 -14.72 -6.52 -37.00
N GLU A 199 -14.35 -5.75 -38.02
CA GLU A 199 -13.24 -6.11 -38.90
C GLU A 199 -11.89 -5.67 -38.30
N GLN A 200 -10.85 -6.43 -38.64
CA GLN A 200 -9.44 -6.10 -38.35
C GLN A 200 -9.13 -5.85 -36.86
N VAL A 201 -9.90 -6.47 -35.95
CA VAL A 201 -9.78 -6.32 -34.49
C VAL A 201 -8.34 -6.48 -34.01
N SER A 202 -7.66 -7.56 -34.40
CA SER A 202 -6.28 -7.83 -34.00
C SER A 202 -5.31 -6.72 -34.43
N SER A 203 -5.44 -6.22 -35.67
CA SER A 203 -4.57 -5.15 -36.20
C SER A 203 -4.79 -3.84 -35.45
N ARG A 204 -6.05 -3.49 -35.18
CA ARG A 204 -6.42 -2.30 -34.42
C ARG A 204 -5.89 -2.36 -32.98
N ILE A 205 -6.01 -3.52 -32.34
CA ILE A 205 -5.49 -3.76 -30.99
C ILE A 205 -3.97 -3.57 -30.95
N MET A 206 -3.23 -4.22 -31.87
CA MET A 206 -1.77 -4.09 -31.91
C MET A 206 -1.34 -2.64 -32.15
N SER A 207 -2.08 -1.89 -32.97
CA SER A 207 -1.83 -0.46 -33.20
C SER A 207 -1.97 0.37 -31.92
N VAL A 208 -2.96 0.07 -31.09
CA VAL A 208 -3.16 0.75 -29.79
C VAL A 208 -2.05 0.39 -28.81
N ILE A 209 -1.66 -0.89 -28.72
CA ILE A 209 -0.56 -1.35 -27.85
C ILE A 209 0.75 -0.67 -28.23
N ASP A 210 1.07 -0.63 -29.52
CA ASP A 210 2.22 0.08 -30.07
C ASP A 210 2.20 1.57 -29.71
N TYR A 211 1.04 2.22 -29.84
CA TYR A 211 0.86 3.63 -29.51
C TYR A 211 1.12 3.89 -28.02
N GLN A 212 0.59 3.06 -27.12
CA GLN A 212 0.79 3.18 -25.68
C GLN A 212 2.26 3.01 -25.30
N LEU A 213 2.95 2.04 -25.90
CA LEU A 213 4.37 1.83 -25.65
C LEU A 213 5.20 3.02 -26.16
N LYS A 214 5.01 3.44 -27.42
CA LYS A 214 5.84 4.47 -28.07
C LYS A 214 5.60 5.88 -27.53
N THR A 215 4.35 6.21 -27.22
CA THR A 215 3.96 7.60 -26.87
C THR A 215 3.90 7.80 -25.37
N GLN A 216 3.47 6.78 -24.63
CA GLN A 216 3.22 6.90 -23.20
C GLN A 216 4.25 6.12 -22.37
N ASN A 217 5.15 5.35 -22.96
CA ASN A 217 6.03 4.42 -22.22
C ASN A 217 5.21 3.54 -21.25
N ALA A 218 4.02 3.12 -21.70
CA ALA A 218 3.08 2.32 -20.93
C ALA A 218 2.95 0.94 -21.59
N PRO A 219 3.62 -0.10 -21.08
CA PRO A 219 3.55 -1.43 -21.67
C PRO A 219 2.14 -2.02 -21.46
N TRP A 220 1.55 -2.52 -22.53
CA TRP A 220 0.25 -3.19 -22.49
C TRP A 220 0.40 -4.63 -22.96
N ASP A 221 -0.05 -5.56 -22.13
CA ASP A 221 -0.08 -6.98 -22.46
C ASP A 221 -1.41 -7.33 -23.12
N TYR A 222 -1.36 -8.10 -24.19
CA TYR A 222 -2.53 -8.62 -24.86
C TYR A 222 -2.78 -10.07 -24.47
N LEU A 223 -3.91 -10.31 -23.80
CA LEU A 223 -4.32 -11.66 -23.40
C LEU A 223 -5.57 -12.11 -24.13
N LEU A 224 -5.42 -13.22 -24.84
CA LEU A 224 -6.52 -13.95 -25.45
C LEU A 224 -6.82 -15.21 -24.66
N TYR A 225 -8.10 -15.56 -24.61
CA TYR A 225 -8.51 -16.85 -24.09
C TYR A 225 -7.92 -17.97 -24.96
N VAL A 226 -7.40 -19.02 -24.32
CA VAL A 226 -6.65 -20.09 -25.00
C VAL A 226 -7.45 -20.79 -26.11
N ASN A 227 -8.78 -20.90 -25.96
CA ASN A 227 -9.65 -21.53 -26.96
C ASN A 227 -10.50 -20.49 -27.73
N VAL A 228 -10.01 -19.26 -27.89
CA VAL A 228 -10.76 -18.21 -28.60
C VAL A 228 -11.07 -18.61 -30.05
N THR A 229 -10.15 -19.30 -30.72
CA THR A 229 -10.32 -19.78 -32.10
C THR A 229 -11.40 -20.85 -32.21
N ASP A 230 -11.42 -21.80 -31.26
CA ASP A 230 -12.38 -22.89 -31.24
C ASP A 230 -13.79 -22.36 -30.96
N ASN A 231 -13.92 -21.45 -29.99
CA ASN A 231 -15.19 -20.75 -29.73
C ASN A 231 -15.69 -19.96 -30.95
N LEU A 232 -14.80 -19.30 -31.69
CA LEU A 232 -15.19 -18.56 -32.90
C LEU A 232 -15.64 -19.52 -34.01
N ALA A 233 -14.97 -20.67 -34.16
CA ALA A 233 -15.35 -21.70 -35.11
C ALA A 233 -16.73 -22.29 -34.78
N ASP A 234 -16.98 -22.64 -33.51
CA ASP A 234 -18.25 -23.19 -33.04
C ASP A 234 -19.41 -22.20 -33.25
N ILE A 235 -19.21 -20.91 -32.95
CA ILE A 235 -20.22 -19.86 -33.16
C ILE A 235 -20.52 -19.68 -34.66
N SER A 236 -19.49 -19.72 -35.52
CA SER A 236 -19.68 -19.61 -36.97
C SER A 236 -20.46 -20.80 -37.56
N GLN A 237 -20.23 -22.01 -37.04
CA GLN A 237 -20.94 -23.22 -37.47
C GLN A 237 -22.40 -23.21 -37.01
N SER A 238 -22.67 -22.77 -35.78
CA SER A 238 -24.03 -22.66 -35.26
C SER A 238 -24.85 -21.57 -35.99
N GLN A 239 -24.25 -20.43 -36.36
CA GLN A 239 -24.92 -19.41 -37.18
C GLN A 239 -25.21 -19.86 -38.61
N ASN A 240 -24.41 -20.77 -39.18
CA ASN A 240 -24.64 -21.33 -40.51
C ASN A 240 -25.72 -22.41 -40.53
N ASN A 241 -25.99 -23.08 -39.40
CA ASN A 241 -27.04 -24.10 -39.29
C ASN A 241 -28.45 -23.51 -39.05
N GLU A 242 -28.55 -22.22 -38.71
CA GLU A 242 -29.82 -21.50 -38.50
C GLU A 242 -30.28 -20.66 -39.71
N ARG A 243 -29.54 -20.68 -40.83
CA ARG A 243 -29.90 -20.02 -42.11
C ARG A 243 -30.34 -21.02 -43.16
#